data_AF-A0A8B6CCF1-F1
#
_entry.id   AF-A0A8B6CCF1-F1
#
_cell.length_a   1.000
_cell.length_b   1.000
_cell.length_c   1.000
_cell.angle_alpha   90.00
_cell.angle_beta   90.00
_cell.angle_gamma   90.00
#
_symmetry.space_group_name_H-M   'P 1'
#
loop_
_entity.id
_entity.type
_entity.pdbx_description
1 polymer ?
#
loop_
_entity_poly.entity_id
_entity_poly.type
_entity_poly.pdbx_seq_one_letter_code
_entity_poly.pdbx_strand_id
1 'polypeptide(L)'
;MWKIFYEKYKKCVETYIPKTNPKPGCQPKPLWLTFDCLSNIKRKQKAWSRYLATRRAVDFDFYKVARNRANENVRKAKKEYEKLVASKAKTEPKHFWTYVKSKVKSKSAVSNLMKPNGNLTTSDKEKATVLNDFFTSVFTAENPNNIPNIEERNFESSLDHFVINQDTVEKYLLLLNGSKSMGPDNIHPLIVKSMANTFSKPLTLIFQKSIDTGKIPKEWKDARVTPLFKNKGSKLDAGNYRPVSLTSIVCKTLEKVIRKEMIDHLITNNLLSDSQFGFRSGRSYQYTFLRLYVALVRPHVEYGNTIWYPHLKKDINAVEKVQMRATKLIPDIRHLSYEDRLKVLKLPSLTHRRRRGDMIQAFKILKGFEDISYERFFTVISTNTRGHNWKLAKPRCNTSFRLRHFSQRIINDWNNLPVEVISSKTVEAFKISIDRHW
;
A
#
# COMPACT_ATOMS: atom_id res chain seq x y z
N MET A 1 34.12 -11.08 -17.64
CA MET A 1 32.99 -10.57 -18.47
C MET A 1 32.46 -9.24 -17.96
N TRP A 2 31.99 -9.14 -16.70
CA TRP A 2 31.48 -7.88 -16.12
C TRP A 2 32.42 -6.68 -16.26
N LYS A 3 33.70 -6.82 -15.87
CA LYS A 3 34.69 -5.73 -15.95
C LYS A 3 34.79 -5.13 -17.36
N ILE A 4 34.77 -5.98 -18.40
CA ILE A 4 34.82 -5.53 -19.80
C ILE A 4 33.58 -4.71 -20.16
N PHE A 5 32.39 -5.19 -19.77
CA PHE A 5 31.14 -4.47 -19.97
C PHE A 5 31.17 -3.11 -19.25
N TYR A 6 31.57 -3.10 -17.98
CA TYR A 6 31.57 -1.91 -17.14
C TYR A 6 32.56 -0.84 -17.64
N GLU A 7 33.79 -1.23 -18.00
CA GLU A 7 34.79 -0.32 -18.58
C GLU A 7 34.29 0.31 -19.88
N LYS A 8 33.68 -0.49 -20.77
CA LYS A 8 33.08 0.03 -22.02
C LYS A 8 31.92 0.99 -21.73
N TYR A 9 31.02 0.61 -20.81
CA TYR A 9 29.93 1.48 -20.38
C TYR A 9 30.45 2.82 -19.86
N LYS A 10 31.44 2.80 -18.96
CA LYS A 10 32.02 3.99 -18.35
C LYS A 10 32.66 4.90 -19.40
N LYS A 11 33.47 4.32 -20.31
CA LYS A 11 34.07 5.05 -21.43
C LYS A 11 33.01 5.73 -22.31
N CYS A 12 31.94 5.02 -22.66
CA CYS A 12 30.86 5.59 -23.46
C CYS A 12 30.14 6.73 -22.73
N VAL A 13 29.86 6.56 -21.43
CA VAL A 13 29.24 7.60 -20.61
C VAL A 13 30.11 8.85 -20.56
N GLU A 14 31.41 8.70 -20.32
CA GLU A 14 32.34 9.84 -20.22
C GLU A 14 32.53 10.56 -21.56
N THR A 15 32.45 9.83 -22.67
CA THR A 15 32.69 10.36 -24.02
C THR A 15 31.44 11.02 -24.60
N TYR A 16 30.27 10.40 -24.44
CA TYR A 16 29.06 10.78 -25.17
C TYR A 16 27.99 11.49 -24.33
N ILE A 17 28.08 11.46 -22.99
CA ILE A 17 27.12 12.17 -22.14
C ILE A 17 27.70 13.55 -21.77
N PRO A 18 27.14 14.65 -22.29
CA PRO A 18 27.63 15.98 -21.98
C PRO A 18 27.51 16.28 -20.49
N LYS A 19 28.61 16.68 -19.85
CA LYS A 19 28.60 17.15 -18.47
C LYS A 19 28.17 18.61 -18.48
N THR A 20 26.99 18.91 -17.95
CA THR A 20 26.60 20.30 -17.69
C THR A 20 27.11 20.72 -16.33
N ASN A 21 27.97 21.73 -16.26
CA ASN A 21 28.16 22.47 -15.01
C ASN A 21 26.94 23.39 -14.86
N PRO A 22 26.04 23.14 -13.90
CA PRO A 22 24.93 24.07 -13.67
C PRO A 22 25.54 25.44 -13.38
N LYS A 23 25.21 26.45 -14.21
CA LYS A 23 25.69 27.82 -13.99
C LYS A 23 25.33 28.22 -12.53
N PRO A 24 26.30 28.66 -11.71
CA PRO A 24 26.01 29.12 -10.37
C PRO A 24 24.89 30.18 -10.43
N GLY A 25 23.77 29.94 -9.74
CA GLY A 25 22.65 30.87 -9.69
C GLY A 25 21.49 30.65 -10.68
N CYS A 26 21.56 29.67 -11.59
CA CYS A 26 20.39 29.25 -12.38
C CYS A 26 19.43 28.40 -11.55
N GLN A 27 18.80 29.00 -10.53
CA GLN A 27 17.67 28.34 -9.88
C GLN A 27 16.49 28.29 -10.86
N PRO A 28 15.75 27.17 -10.93
CA PRO A 28 14.53 27.12 -11.71
C PRO A 28 13.63 28.28 -11.31
N LYS A 29 13.09 28.98 -12.31
CA LYS A 29 12.22 30.13 -12.07
C LYS A 29 11.06 29.68 -11.18
N PRO A 30 10.70 30.47 -10.14
CA PRO A 30 9.59 30.10 -9.28
C PRO A 30 8.29 30.00 -10.08
N LEU A 31 7.46 29.01 -9.75
CA LEU A 31 6.21 28.72 -10.48
C LEU A 31 5.19 29.87 -10.48
N TRP A 32 5.28 30.78 -9.50
CA TRP A 32 4.45 31.99 -9.45
C TRP A 32 4.90 33.10 -10.41
N LEU A 33 6.06 32.96 -11.06
CA LEU A 33 6.66 34.01 -11.87
C LEU A 33 5.98 34.13 -13.24
N THR A 34 5.17 35.16 -13.40
CA THR A 34 4.48 35.47 -14.67
C THR A 34 5.38 36.23 -15.65
N PHE A 35 4.98 36.26 -16.93
CA PHE A 35 5.61 37.09 -17.95
C PHE A 35 5.64 38.58 -17.55
N ASP A 36 4.54 39.08 -16.97
CA ASP A 36 4.44 40.47 -16.51
C ASP A 36 5.42 40.77 -15.38
N CYS A 37 5.65 39.83 -14.46
CA CYS A 37 6.67 39.98 -13.42
C CYS A 37 8.06 40.14 -14.07
N LEU A 38 8.41 39.28 -15.02
CA LEU A 38 9.69 39.36 -15.74
C LEU A 38 9.85 40.67 -16.50
N SER A 39 8.80 41.12 -17.20
CA SER A 39 8.79 42.37 -17.94
C SER A 39 9.02 43.59 -17.03
N ASN A 40 8.31 43.66 -15.90
CA ASN A 40 8.44 44.76 -14.95
C ASN A 40 9.79 44.71 -14.20
N ILE A 41 10.32 43.52 -13.89
CA ILE A 41 11.67 43.37 -13.31
C ILE A 41 12.74 43.89 -14.30
N LYS A 42 12.64 43.56 -15.60
CA LYS A 42 13.54 44.08 -16.63
C LYS A 42 13.42 45.61 -16.77
N ARG A 43 12.21 46.17 -16.75
CA ARG A 43 11.99 47.63 -16.77
C ARG A 43 12.62 48.32 -15.56
N LYS A 44 12.45 47.75 -14.36
CA LYS A 44 13.11 48.21 -13.14
C LYS A 44 14.64 48.21 -13.28
N GLN A 45 15.21 47.12 -13.80
CA GLN A 45 16.67 47.00 -14.02
C GLN A 45 17.18 48.04 -15.01
N LYS A 46 16.49 48.24 -16.15
CA LYS A 46 16.84 49.28 -17.14
C LYS A 46 16.78 50.68 -16.55
N ALA A 47 15.73 51.00 -15.79
CA ALA A 47 15.59 52.30 -15.13
C ALA A 47 16.71 52.53 -14.10
N TRP A 48 17.11 51.49 -13.36
CA TRP A 48 18.24 51.55 -12.43
C TRP A 48 19.57 51.80 -13.15
N SER A 49 19.85 51.05 -14.22
CA SER A 49 21.07 51.25 -15.03
C SER A 49 21.14 52.66 -15.62
N ARG A 50 20.00 53.19 -16.08
CA ARG A 50 19.91 54.56 -16.59
C ARG A 50 20.22 55.60 -15.51
N TYR A 51 19.64 55.46 -14.32
CA TYR A 51 19.96 56.34 -13.19
C TYR A 51 21.43 56.25 -12.77
N LEU A 52 22.03 55.06 -12.76
CA LEU A 52 23.46 54.90 -12.44
C LEU A 52 24.37 55.63 -13.43
N ALA A 53 23.97 55.70 -14.70
CA ALA A 53 24.71 56.39 -15.75
C ALA A 53 24.54 57.92 -15.71
N THR A 54 23.33 58.41 -15.46
CA THR A 54 23.03 59.86 -15.54
C THR A 54 23.11 60.59 -14.19
N ARG A 55 22.89 59.89 -13.08
CA ARG A 55 22.78 60.42 -11.71
C ARG A 55 21.75 61.55 -11.52
N ARG A 56 20.84 61.75 -12.47
CA ARG A 56 19.78 62.78 -12.40
C ARG A 56 18.62 62.36 -11.49
N ALA A 57 18.05 63.32 -10.77
CA ALA A 57 16.88 63.11 -9.90
C ALA A 57 15.66 62.55 -10.67
N VAL A 58 15.41 63.06 -11.88
CA VAL A 58 14.29 62.60 -12.72
C VAL A 58 14.40 61.12 -13.08
N ASP A 59 15.61 60.64 -13.41
CA ASP A 59 15.83 59.22 -13.73
C ASP A 59 15.68 58.33 -12.47
N PHE A 60 15.96 58.86 -11.28
CA PHE A 60 15.69 58.19 -10.00
C PHE A 60 14.18 58.07 -9.71
N ASP A 61 13.40 59.09 -10.03
CA ASP A 61 11.93 59.05 -9.90
C ASP A 61 11.31 57.99 -10.82
N PHE A 62 11.77 57.90 -12.07
CA PHE A 62 11.38 56.82 -12.98
C PHE A 62 11.73 55.43 -12.44
N TYR A 63 12.92 55.27 -11.84
CA TYR A 63 13.29 54.02 -11.17
C TYR A 63 12.36 53.70 -9.99
N LYS A 64 12.01 54.67 -9.13
CA LYS A 64 11.09 54.47 -8.00
C LYS A 64 9.73 53.93 -8.48
N VAL A 65 9.16 54.53 -9.53
CA VAL A 65 7.90 54.07 -10.12
C VAL A 65 8.04 52.64 -10.67
N ALA A 66 9.08 52.37 -11.46
CA ALA A 66 9.33 51.04 -12.02
C ALA A 66 9.57 49.97 -10.94
N ARG A 67 10.28 50.32 -9.86
CA ARG A 67 10.53 49.46 -8.69
C ARG A 67 9.23 49.13 -7.97
N ASN A 68 8.41 50.14 -7.67
CA ASN A 68 7.15 49.94 -6.96
C ASN A 68 6.21 49.05 -7.78
N ARG A 69 6.07 49.31 -9.09
CA ARG A 69 5.28 48.49 -10.01
C ARG A 69 5.78 47.04 -10.08
N ALA A 70 7.10 46.82 -10.16
CA ALA A 70 7.67 45.49 -10.16
C ALA A 70 7.41 44.74 -8.83
N ASN A 71 7.58 45.43 -7.70
CA ASN A 71 7.33 44.86 -6.37
C ASN A 71 5.85 44.49 -6.18
N GLU A 72 4.94 45.35 -6.59
CA GLU A 72 3.50 45.09 -6.54
C GLU A 72 3.13 43.88 -7.40
N ASN A 73 3.60 43.81 -8.65
CA ASN A 73 3.31 42.70 -9.54
C ASN A 73 3.83 41.36 -8.98
N VAL A 74 5.05 41.35 -8.44
CA VAL A 74 5.63 40.16 -7.79
C VAL A 74 4.80 39.71 -6.58
N ARG A 75 4.38 40.65 -5.71
CA ARG A 75 3.51 40.33 -4.56
C ARG A 75 2.17 39.78 -5.02
N LYS A 76 1.54 40.40 -6.03
CA LYS A 76 0.26 39.99 -6.59
C LYS A 76 0.35 38.58 -7.18
N ALA A 77 1.32 38.34 -8.05
CA ALA A 77 1.53 37.03 -8.69
C ALA A 77 1.78 35.91 -7.66
N LYS A 78 2.58 36.20 -6.61
CA LYS A 78 2.82 35.25 -5.53
C LYS A 78 1.55 34.95 -4.74
N LYS A 79 0.76 35.97 -4.40
CA LYS A 79 -0.51 35.83 -3.67
C LYS A 79 -1.54 35.02 -4.47
N GLU A 80 -1.68 35.31 -5.76
CA GLU A 80 -2.60 34.57 -6.64
C GLU A 80 -2.18 33.12 -6.81
N TYR A 81 -0.88 32.85 -6.94
CA TYR A 81 -0.37 31.48 -6.95
C TYR A 81 -0.62 30.75 -5.62
N GLU A 82 -0.41 31.40 -4.47
CA GLU A 82 -0.70 30.81 -3.17
C GLU A 82 -2.20 30.48 -3.00
N LYS A 83 -3.09 31.37 -3.46
CA LYS A 83 -4.54 31.10 -3.51
C LYS A 83 -4.87 29.90 -4.38
N LEU A 84 -4.25 29.79 -5.56
CA LEU A 84 -4.43 28.65 -6.47
C LEU A 84 -3.98 27.33 -5.84
N VAL A 85 -2.82 27.34 -5.18
CA VAL A 85 -2.29 26.17 -4.46
C VAL A 85 -3.24 25.76 -3.33
N ALA A 86 -3.79 26.73 -2.59
CA ALA A 86 -4.73 26.48 -1.50
C ALA A 86 -6.08 25.96 -2.00
N SER A 87 -6.64 26.55 -3.07
CA SER A 87 -7.93 26.12 -3.63
C SER A 87 -7.87 24.69 -4.18
N LYS A 88 -6.72 24.30 -4.73
CA LYS A 88 -6.45 22.95 -5.22
C LYS A 88 -5.96 21.97 -4.15
N ALA A 89 -5.92 22.34 -2.88
CA ALA A 89 -5.33 21.47 -1.85
C ALA A 89 -6.05 20.11 -1.70
N LYS A 90 -7.37 20.07 -1.92
CA LYS A 90 -8.17 18.84 -1.85
C LYS A 90 -8.03 17.98 -3.11
N THR A 91 -7.96 18.60 -4.28
CA THR A 91 -7.91 17.91 -5.59
C THR A 91 -6.49 17.53 -6.00
N GLU A 92 -5.49 18.35 -5.66
CA GLU A 92 -4.07 18.17 -5.97
C GLU A 92 -3.18 18.25 -4.71
N PRO A 93 -3.35 17.33 -3.73
CA PRO A 93 -2.64 17.40 -2.45
C PRO A 93 -1.12 17.34 -2.58
N LYS A 94 -0.58 16.67 -3.62
CA LYS A 94 0.86 16.64 -3.90
C LYS A 94 1.42 18.02 -4.19
N HIS A 95 0.72 18.83 -4.99
CA HIS A 95 1.17 20.16 -5.38
C HIS A 95 1.21 21.09 -4.15
N PHE A 96 0.16 21.04 -3.32
CA PHE A 96 0.10 21.74 -2.03
C PHE A 96 1.27 21.38 -1.12
N TRP A 97 1.50 20.09 -0.85
CA TRP A 97 2.56 19.66 0.06
C TRP A 97 3.96 19.95 -0.48
N THR A 98 4.17 19.93 -1.80
CA THR A 98 5.42 20.40 -2.43
C THR A 98 5.65 21.88 -2.15
N TYR A 99 4.61 22.72 -2.30
CA TYR A 99 4.71 24.14 -2.00
C TYR A 99 5.04 24.39 -0.52
N VAL A 100 4.32 23.74 0.41
CA VAL A 100 4.56 23.86 1.86
C VAL A 100 5.99 23.44 2.21
N LYS A 101 6.45 22.28 1.74
CA LYS A 101 7.82 21.80 1.98
C LYS A 101 8.88 22.75 1.46
N SER A 102 8.63 23.45 0.35
CA SER A 102 9.55 24.46 -0.18
C SER A 102 9.76 25.66 0.74
N LYS A 103 8.82 25.92 1.67
CA LYS A 103 8.89 27.02 2.64
C LYS A 103 9.52 26.61 3.98
N VAL A 104 9.59 25.32 4.27
CA VAL A 104 10.18 24.82 5.51
C VAL A 104 11.71 24.86 5.38
N LYS A 105 12.40 25.52 6.33
CA LYS A 105 13.86 25.72 6.32
C LYS A 105 14.67 24.49 6.75
N SER A 106 14.08 23.47 7.39
CA SER A 106 14.83 22.27 7.80
C SER A 106 14.99 21.30 6.63
N LYS A 107 16.19 21.30 6.04
CA LYS A 107 16.59 20.40 4.96
C LYS A 107 17.53 19.27 5.42
N SER A 108 17.75 19.06 6.72
CA SER A 108 18.59 17.93 7.13
C SER A 108 17.83 16.62 6.88
N ALA A 109 18.34 15.81 5.95
CA ALA A 109 17.76 14.52 5.62
C ALA A 109 17.73 13.59 6.85
N VAL A 110 18.74 13.72 7.71
CA VAL A 110 18.85 13.08 9.02
C VAL A 110 19.07 14.16 10.06
N SER A 111 18.23 14.18 11.10
CA SER A 111 18.40 15.09 12.24
C SER A 111 19.59 14.67 13.10
N ASN A 112 20.03 15.53 14.02
CA ASN A 112 21.06 15.12 14.98
C ASN A 112 20.56 13.93 15.80
N LEU A 113 21.44 12.99 16.08
CA LEU A 113 21.14 11.75 16.81
C LEU A 113 21.72 11.83 18.21
N MET A 114 21.09 11.10 19.14
CA MET A 114 21.60 10.89 20.48
C MET A 114 22.70 9.84 20.43
N LYS A 115 23.90 10.19 20.90
CA LYS A 115 25.00 9.24 21.10
C LYS A 115 24.76 8.43 22.39
N PRO A 116 25.41 7.27 22.55
CA PRO A 116 25.32 6.49 23.79
C PRO A 116 25.75 7.26 25.05
N ASN A 117 26.65 8.23 24.90
CA ASN A 117 27.14 9.09 26.00
C ASN A 117 26.20 10.26 26.34
N GLY A 118 24.99 10.33 25.76
CA GLY A 118 24.02 11.39 26.03
C GLY A 118 24.23 12.70 25.27
N ASN A 119 25.28 12.81 24.46
CA ASN A 119 25.53 14.00 23.63
C ASN A 119 24.90 13.86 22.24
N LEU A 120 24.59 14.99 21.59
CA LEU A 120 24.09 15.00 20.22
C LEU A 120 25.24 14.92 19.20
N THR A 121 24.97 14.27 18.07
CA THR A 121 25.88 14.31 16.90
C THR A 121 26.01 15.72 16.34
N THR A 122 27.21 16.12 15.96
CA THR A 122 27.51 17.46 15.41
C THR A 122 27.85 17.42 13.93
N SER A 123 28.30 16.28 13.40
CA SER A 123 28.67 16.11 11.99
C SER A 123 27.92 14.96 11.30
N ASP A 124 27.87 14.99 9.98
CA ASP A 124 27.25 13.92 9.20
C ASP A 124 28.01 12.60 9.28
N LYS A 125 29.35 12.65 9.50
CA LYS A 125 30.16 11.46 9.77
C LYS A 125 29.75 10.81 11.09
N GLU A 126 29.59 11.60 12.15
CA GLU A 126 29.12 11.07 13.45
C GLU A 126 27.72 10.47 13.35
N LYS A 127 26.80 11.12 12.63
CA LYS A 127 25.45 10.56 12.38
C LYS A 127 25.53 9.22 11.68
N ALA A 128 26.37 9.11 10.64
CA ALA A 128 26.56 7.88 9.90
C ALA A 128 27.11 6.76 10.80
N THR A 129 28.08 7.06 11.66
CA THR A 129 28.63 6.11 12.64
C THR A 129 27.56 5.62 13.61
N VAL A 130 26.83 6.53 14.28
CA VAL A 130 25.77 6.15 15.24
C VAL A 130 24.70 5.27 14.59
N LEU A 131 24.28 5.59 13.36
CA LEU A 131 23.33 4.77 12.63
C LEU A 131 23.91 3.41 12.24
N ASN A 132 25.16 3.37 11.78
CA ASN A 132 25.82 2.13 11.38
C ASN A 132 26.00 1.18 12.56
N ASP A 133 26.43 1.70 13.71
CA ASP A 133 26.60 0.92 14.95
C ASP A 133 25.27 0.30 15.37
N PHE A 134 24.18 1.10 15.34
CA PHE A 134 22.84 0.60 15.62
C PHE A 134 22.35 -0.43 14.59
N PHE A 135 22.52 -0.16 13.29
CA PHE A 135 22.07 -1.09 12.25
C PHE A 135 22.83 -2.41 12.27
N THR A 136 24.11 -2.38 12.66
CA THR A 136 24.93 -3.57 12.83
C THR A 136 24.51 -4.36 14.06
N SER A 137 24.17 -3.69 15.17
CA SER A 137 23.77 -4.37 16.41
C SER A 137 22.42 -5.11 16.32
N VAL A 138 21.52 -4.66 15.44
CA VAL A 138 20.23 -5.34 15.18
C VAL A 138 20.31 -6.38 14.06
N PHE A 139 21.44 -6.49 13.37
CA PHE A 139 21.63 -7.48 12.31
C PHE A 139 21.80 -8.88 12.92
N THR A 140 21.00 -9.84 12.46
CA THR A 140 21.12 -11.24 12.89
C THR A 140 22.13 -11.95 12.01
N ALA A 141 23.23 -12.42 12.60
CA ALA A 141 24.16 -13.33 11.92
C ALA A 141 23.56 -14.74 11.94
N GLU A 142 23.07 -15.21 10.79
CA GLU A 142 22.52 -16.56 10.69
C GLU A 142 23.64 -17.61 10.81
N ASN A 143 23.41 -18.65 11.60
CA ASN A 143 24.32 -19.78 11.73
C ASN A 143 24.06 -20.78 10.58
N PRO A 144 25.00 -20.98 9.64
CA PRO A 144 24.81 -21.90 8.52
C PRO A 144 24.59 -23.36 8.94
N ASN A 145 24.97 -23.71 10.18
CA ASN A 145 24.85 -25.07 10.69
C ASN A 145 23.48 -25.36 11.32
N ASN A 146 22.60 -24.35 11.45
CA ASN A 146 21.28 -24.50 12.05
C ASN A 146 20.17 -24.33 11.01
N ILE A 147 20.28 -25.10 9.92
CA ILE A 147 19.23 -25.15 8.90
C ILE A 147 18.13 -26.09 9.40
N PRO A 148 16.86 -25.63 9.52
CA PRO A 148 15.76 -26.49 9.92
C PRO A 148 15.60 -27.63 8.92
N ASN A 149 15.27 -28.83 9.42
CA ASN A 149 15.01 -29.96 8.55
C ASN A 149 13.78 -29.65 7.66
N ILE A 150 13.99 -29.60 6.34
CA ILE A 150 12.93 -29.32 5.39
C ILE A 150 12.36 -30.66 4.96
N GLU A 151 11.09 -30.91 5.28
CA GLU A 151 10.39 -32.11 4.81
C GLU A 151 10.44 -32.16 3.27
N GLU A 152 10.78 -33.34 2.74
CA GLU A 152 10.70 -33.59 1.30
C GLU A 152 9.25 -33.40 0.84
N ARG A 153 9.08 -32.58 -0.20
CA ARG A 153 7.78 -32.34 -0.81
C ARG A 153 7.77 -32.97 -2.19
N ASN A 154 6.65 -33.58 -2.54
CA ASN A 154 6.42 -34.07 -3.90
C ASN A 154 6.29 -32.87 -4.85
N PHE A 155 7.04 -32.89 -5.94
CA PHE A 155 6.97 -31.94 -7.04
C PHE A 155 7.02 -32.70 -8.37
N GLU A 156 6.33 -32.19 -9.38
CA GLU A 156 6.26 -32.81 -10.71
C GLU A 156 7.49 -32.48 -11.57
N SER A 157 8.06 -31.29 -11.36
CA SER A 157 9.23 -30.79 -12.09
C SER A 157 10.21 -30.17 -11.12
N SER A 158 11.48 -30.51 -11.25
CA SER A 158 12.59 -29.89 -10.50
C SER A 158 13.06 -28.61 -11.19
N LEU A 159 13.70 -27.71 -10.43
CA LEU A 159 14.33 -26.48 -10.96
C LEU A 159 15.85 -26.67 -11.00
N ASP A 160 16.31 -27.69 -11.73
CA ASP A 160 17.73 -28.08 -11.75
C ASP A 160 18.55 -27.26 -12.75
N HIS A 161 17.91 -26.76 -13.80
CA HIS A 161 18.55 -26.01 -14.86
C HIS A 161 17.92 -24.64 -15.03
N PHE A 162 18.76 -23.61 -14.96
CA PHE A 162 18.33 -22.22 -15.04
C PHE A 162 18.91 -21.57 -16.29
N VAL A 163 18.05 -21.35 -17.29
CA VAL A 163 18.44 -20.70 -18.56
C VAL A 163 17.97 -19.26 -18.57
N ILE A 164 18.91 -18.34 -18.77
CA ILE A 164 18.61 -16.92 -18.88
C ILE A 164 18.36 -16.56 -20.33
N ASN A 165 17.10 -16.25 -20.64
CA ASN A 165 16.68 -15.81 -21.95
C ASN A 165 16.93 -14.29 -22.15
N GLN A 166 17.53 -13.93 -23.29
CA GLN A 166 17.81 -12.55 -23.68
C GLN A 166 16.55 -11.67 -23.73
N ASP A 167 15.44 -12.18 -24.27
CA ASP A 167 14.19 -11.43 -24.40
C ASP A 167 13.59 -11.09 -23.02
N THR A 168 13.70 -12.04 -22.08
CA THR A 168 13.30 -11.83 -20.69
C THR A 168 14.16 -10.74 -20.03
N VAL A 169 15.47 -10.78 -20.25
CA VAL A 169 16.38 -9.73 -19.75
C VAL A 169 16.00 -8.38 -20.35
N GLU A 170 15.87 -8.29 -21.68
CA GLU A 170 15.50 -7.06 -22.38
C GLU A 170 14.19 -6.46 -21.88
N LYS A 171 13.15 -7.30 -21.73
CA LYS A 171 11.88 -6.91 -21.13
C LYS A 171 12.06 -6.27 -19.75
N TYR A 172 12.87 -6.86 -18.88
CA TYR A 172 13.11 -6.29 -17.55
C TYR A 172 13.92 -4.99 -17.58
N LEU A 173 14.85 -4.84 -18.52
CA LEU A 173 15.59 -3.58 -18.73
C LEU A 173 14.66 -2.45 -19.18
N LEU A 174 13.73 -2.74 -20.12
CA LEU A 174 12.72 -1.78 -20.59
C LEU A 174 11.74 -1.36 -19.48
N LEU A 175 11.43 -2.28 -18.56
CA LEU A 175 10.56 -2.02 -17.41
C LEU A 175 11.24 -1.26 -16.26
N LEU A 176 12.53 -0.92 -16.37
CA LEU A 176 13.20 -0.11 -15.36
C LEU A 176 12.54 1.27 -15.22
N ASN A 177 12.53 1.77 -13.99
CA ASN A 177 12.09 3.13 -13.70
C ASN A 177 13.31 4.06 -13.78
N GLY A 178 13.34 4.88 -14.84
CA GLY A 178 14.45 5.80 -15.13
C GLY A 178 14.67 6.91 -14.09
N SER A 179 13.73 7.13 -13.17
CA SER A 179 13.84 8.11 -12.08
C SER A 179 14.40 7.53 -10.78
N LYS A 180 14.80 6.25 -10.76
CA LYS A 180 15.41 5.62 -9.58
C LYS A 180 16.87 6.04 -9.43
N SER A 181 17.35 6.02 -8.19
CA SER A 181 18.76 6.29 -7.87
C SER A 181 19.67 5.15 -8.34
N MET A 182 20.89 5.51 -8.76
CA MET A 182 21.97 4.56 -9.05
C MET A 182 22.55 3.92 -7.78
N GLY A 183 23.09 2.71 -7.93
CA GLY A 183 23.85 2.03 -6.89
C GLY A 183 25.31 2.54 -6.80
N PRO A 184 26.15 1.87 -6.01
CA PRO A 184 27.58 2.19 -5.89
C PRO A 184 28.36 2.04 -7.20
N ASP A 185 27.84 1.22 -8.12
CA ASP A 185 28.37 1.04 -9.48
C ASP A 185 28.16 2.25 -10.41
N ASN A 186 27.42 3.27 -9.97
CA ASN A 186 27.12 4.49 -10.74
C ASN A 186 26.47 4.24 -12.11
N ILE A 187 25.78 3.10 -12.27
CA ILE A 187 25.02 2.81 -13.49
C ILE A 187 23.62 3.43 -13.37
N HIS A 188 23.27 4.36 -14.26
CA HIS A 188 21.99 5.07 -14.18
C HIS A 188 20.87 4.26 -14.86
N PRO A 189 19.68 4.09 -14.23
CA PRO A 189 18.64 3.22 -14.78
C PRO A 189 18.07 3.73 -16.10
N LEU A 190 18.05 5.06 -16.31
CA LEU A 190 17.63 5.64 -17.58
C LEU A 190 18.51 5.19 -18.74
N ILE A 191 19.83 5.13 -18.56
CA ILE A 191 20.76 4.72 -19.63
C ILE A 191 20.55 3.24 -19.94
N VAL A 192 20.45 2.41 -18.88
CA VAL A 192 20.19 0.97 -19.03
C VAL A 192 18.88 0.70 -19.77
N LYS A 193 17.83 1.46 -19.44
CA LYS A 193 16.53 1.38 -20.11
C LYS A 193 16.61 1.79 -21.58
N SER A 194 17.25 2.93 -21.88
CA SER A 194 17.36 3.44 -23.25
C SER A 194 18.21 2.54 -24.14
N MET A 195 19.16 1.80 -23.56
CA MET A 195 20.07 0.91 -24.27
C MET A 195 19.70 -0.58 -24.09
N ALA A 196 18.45 -0.88 -23.72
CA ALA A 196 18.02 -2.23 -23.35
C ALA A 196 18.34 -3.27 -24.42
N ASN A 197 18.07 -2.97 -25.69
CA ASN A 197 18.36 -3.84 -26.84
C ASN A 197 19.86 -4.14 -27.01
N THR A 198 20.72 -3.19 -26.64
CA THR A 198 22.18 -3.30 -26.77
C THR A 198 22.77 -4.03 -25.56
N PHE A 199 22.19 -3.81 -24.38
CA PHE A 199 22.66 -4.40 -23.13
C PHE A 199 22.09 -5.78 -22.86
N SER A 200 20.96 -6.17 -23.46
CA SER A 200 20.29 -7.44 -23.22
C SER A 200 21.23 -8.63 -23.45
N LYS A 201 21.88 -8.71 -24.61
CA LYS A 201 22.81 -9.80 -24.95
C LYS A 201 24.02 -9.91 -23.99
N PRO A 202 24.85 -8.87 -23.78
CA PRO A 202 26.00 -9.00 -22.88
C PRO A 202 25.59 -9.24 -21.42
N LEU A 203 24.49 -8.64 -20.95
CA LEU A 203 24.01 -8.89 -19.59
C LEU A 203 23.47 -10.31 -19.43
N THR A 204 22.82 -10.87 -20.44
CA THR A 204 22.38 -12.28 -20.43
C THR A 204 23.55 -13.24 -20.23
N LEU A 205 24.65 -13.04 -20.96
CA LEU A 205 25.86 -13.86 -20.81
C LEU A 205 26.49 -13.72 -19.41
N ILE A 206 26.52 -12.50 -18.87
CA ILE A 206 27.04 -12.23 -17.51
C ILE A 206 26.16 -12.91 -16.47
N PHE A 207 24.85 -12.78 -16.61
CA PHE A 207 23.85 -13.36 -15.73
C PHE A 207 23.94 -14.88 -15.74
N GLN A 208 23.97 -15.50 -16.93
CA GLN A 208 24.08 -16.96 -17.04
C GLN A 208 25.35 -17.46 -16.36
N LYS A 209 26.49 -16.81 -16.64
CA LYS A 209 27.76 -17.15 -16.00
C LYS A 209 27.70 -17.01 -14.48
N SER A 210 26.96 -16.02 -13.96
CA SER A 210 26.77 -15.84 -12.53
C SER A 210 25.96 -16.98 -11.89
N ILE A 211 24.95 -17.51 -12.60
CA ILE A 211 24.21 -18.70 -12.15
C ILE A 211 25.12 -19.93 -12.20
N ASP A 212 25.76 -20.20 -13.34
CA ASP A 212 26.59 -21.39 -13.54
C ASP A 212 27.74 -21.51 -12.53
N THR A 213 28.30 -20.37 -12.10
CA THR A 213 29.45 -20.33 -11.19
C THR A 213 29.09 -20.07 -9.74
N GLY A 214 27.84 -19.72 -9.44
CA GLY A 214 27.43 -19.23 -8.12
C GLY A 214 28.15 -17.94 -7.69
N LYS A 215 28.75 -17.18 -8.63
CA LYS A 215 29.56 -15.99 -8.34
C LYS A 215 29.01 -14.76 -9.05
N ILE A 216 28.80 -13.68 -8.30
CA ILE A 216 28.44 -12.36 -8.82
C ILE A 216 29.65 -11.40 -8.80
N PRO A 217 29.65 -10.36 -9.66
CA PRO A 217 30.61 -9.27 -9.59
C PRO A 217 30.76 -8.69 -8.19
N LYS A 218 31.99 -8.31 -7.82
CA LYS A 218 32.29 -7.75 -6.49
C LYS A 218 31.50 -6.46 -6.26
N GLU A 219 31.40 -5.62 -7.29
CA GLU A 219 30.70 -4.33 -7.26
C GLU A 219 29.19 -4.49 -6.99
N TRP A 220 28.61 -5.67 -7.24
CA TRP A 220 27.20 -5.95 -6.94
C TRP A 220 26.97 -6.34 -5.48
N LYS A 221 28.04 -6.70 -4.75
CA LYS A 221 27.98 -7.02 -3.32
C LYS A 221 27.96 -5.77 -2.44
N ASP A 222 28.32 -4.62 -3.00
CA ASP A 222 28.32 -3.35 -2.29
C ASP A 222 26.95 -2.66 -2.36
N ALA A 223 26.59 -1.96 -1.28
CA ALA A 223 25.36 -1.18 -1.20
C ALA A 223 25.59 0.18 -0.56
N ARG A 224 24.89 1.21 -1.06
CA ARG A 224 24.83 2.51 -0.38
C ARG A 224 23.64 2.51 0.57
N VAL A 225 23.90 2.45 1.87
CA VAL A 225 22.86 2.46 2.90
C VAL A 225 22.38 3.89 3.14
N THR A 226 21.07 4.12 2.96
CA THR A 226 20.42 5.41 3.25
C THR A 226 19.46 5.24 4.41
N PRO A 227 19.64 5.96 5.53
CA PRO A 227 18.72 5.91 6.66
C PRO A 227 17.38 6.59 6.31
N LEU A 228 16.27 5.87 6.51
CA LEU A 228 14.92 6.39 6.29
C LEU A 228 14.11 6.43 7.59
N PHE A 229 13.71 7.63 8.02
CA PHE A 229 12.92 7.81 9.24
C PHE A 229 11.56 7.09 9.15
N LYS A 230 11.19 6.37 10.22
CA LYS A 230 9.96 5.56 10.29
C LYS A 230 8.68 6.39 10.39
N ASN A 231 8.78 7.72 10.50
CA ASN A 231 7.66 8.64 10.79
C ASN A 231 6.94 8.31 12.11
N LYS A 232 7.66 7.72 13.08
CA LYS A 232 7.19 7.37 14.41
C LYS A 232 8.37 7.50 15.38
N GLY A 233 8.10 7.97 16.60
CA GLY A 233 9.12 8.12 17.64
C GLY A 233 9.98 9.37 17.48
N SER A 234 11.04 9.47 18.28
CA SER A 234 11.98 10.59 18.26
C SER A 234 12.93 10.48 17.08
N LYS A 235 13.21 11.62 16.42
CA LYS A 235 14.23 11.71 15.36
C LYS A 235 15.66 11.64 15.89
N LEU A 236 15.85 11.79 17.20
CA LEU A 236 17.16 11.67 17.86
C LEU A 236 17.56 10.20 18.02
N ASP A 237 16.60 9.28 17.98
CA ASP A 237 16.82 7.87 18.21
C ASP A 237 17.07 7.14 16.89
N ALA A 238 18.25 6.50 16.79
CA ALA A 238 18.67 5.70 15.64
C ALA A 238 17.71 4.53 15.35
N GLY A 239 17.06 3.98 16.39
CA GLY A 239 16.05 2.93 16.29
C GLY A 239 14.82 3.30 15.48
N ASN A 240 14.57 4.61 15.32
CA ASN A 240 13.46 5.11 14.50
C ASN A 240 13.82 5.33 13.03
N TYR A 241 14.98 4.83 12.58
CA TYR A 241 15.38 4.82 11.16
C TYR A 241 15.43 3.40 10.60
N ARG A 242 15.28 3.27 9.28
CA ARG A 242 15.44 2.02 8.53
C ARG A 242 16.68 2.10 7.64
N PRO A 243 17.56 1.09 7.60
CA PRO A 243 18.63 1.02 6.62
C PRO A 243 18.06 0.62 5.25
N VAL A 244 17.98 1.56 4.31
CA VAL A 244 17.57 1.24 2.93
C VAL A 244 18.82 1.08 2.06
N SER A 245 19.09 -0.14 1.60
CA SER A 245 20.24 -0.47 0.76
C SER A 245 19.96 -0.17 -0.72
N LEU A 246 20.71 0.79 -1.29
CA LEU A 246 20.76 1.02 -2.72
C LEU A 246 21.86 0.13 -3.33
N THR A 247 21.47 -0.98 -3.95
CA THR A 247 22.36 -1.90 -4.68
C THR A 247 22.36 -1.62 -6.19
N SER A 248 23.27 -2.27 -6.92
CA SER A 248 23.35 -2.21 -8.39
C SER A 248 21.99 -2.49 -9.05
N ILE A 249 21.61 -1.64 -10.00
CA ILE A 249 20.38 -1.83 -10.79
C ILE A 249 20.49 -3.06 -11.68
N VAL A 250 21.69 -3.38 -12.17
CA VAL A 250 21.95 -4.56 -12.99
C VAL A 250 21.79 -5.83 -12.15
N CYS A 251 22.32 -5.84 -10.92
CA CYS A 251 22.09 -6.94 -9.96
C CYS A 251 20.60 -7.14 -9.66
N LYS A 252 19.85 -6.06 -9.40
CA LYS A 252 18.40 -6.14 -9.20
C LYS A 252 17.63 -6.70 -10.41
N THR A 253 18.15 -6.52 -11.62
CA THR A 253 17.57 -7.13 -12.82
C THR A 253 17.77 -8.64 -12.79
N LEU A 254 18.98 -9.13 -12.47
CA LEU A 254 19.23 -10.56 -12.27
C LEU A 254 18.34 -11.15 -11.17
N GLU A 255 18.25 -10.50 -10.02
CA GLU A 255 17.36 -10.93 -8.91
C GLU A 255 15.90 -11.09 -9.37
N LYS A 256 15.41 -10.21 -10.25
CA LYS A 256 14.05 -10.31 -10.81
C LYS A 256 13.89 -11.50 -11.76
N VAL A 257 14.89 -11.77 -12.60
CA VAL A 257 14.89 -12.95 -13.49
C VAL A 257 14.84 -14.22 -12.64
N ILE A 258 15.74 -14.34 -11.65
CA ILE A 258 15.77 -15.47 -10.71
C ILE A 258 14.43 -15.62 -9.97
N ARG A 259 13.93 -14.52 -9.41
CA ARG A 259 12.66 -14.52 -8.67
C ARG A 259 11.50 -15.01 -9.53
N LYS A 260 11.44 -14.63 -10.82
CA LYS A 260 10.36 -15.04 -11.71
C LYS A 260 10.33 -16.56 -11.84
N GLU A 261 11.44 -17.16 -12.25
CA GLU A 261 11.52 -18.62 -12.46
C GLU A 261 11.27 -19.39 -11.16
N MET A 262 11.83 -18.93 -10.03
CA MET A 262 11.57 -19.54 -8.72
C MET A 262 10.08 -19.48 -8.34
N ILE A 263 9.43 -18.32 -8.50
CA ILE A 263 8.01 -18.18 -8.14
C ILE A 263 7.13 -18.99 -9.07
N ASP A 264 7.43 -19.03 -10.37
CA ASP A 264 6.67 -19.82 -11.33
C ASP A 264 6.76 -21.32 -11.00
N HIS A 265 7.97 -21.84 -10.71
CA HIS A 265 8.16 -23.21 -10.24
C HIS A 265 7.40 -23.52 -8.94
N LEU A 266 7.47 -22.62 -7.95
CA LEU A 266 6.77 -22.79 -6.67
C LEU A 266 5.25 -22.78 -6.82
N ILE A 267 4.71 -22.03 -7.80
CA ILE A 267 3.27 -22.01 -8.10
C ILE A 267 2.86 -23.27 -8.86
N THR A 268 3.57 -23.63 -9.94
CA THR A 268 3.26 -24.81 -10.76
C THR A 268 3.25 -26.09 -9.94
N ASN A 269 4.21 -26.24 -9.02
CA ASN A 269 4.29 -27.40 -8.13
C ASN A 269 3.46 -27.28 -6.84
N ASN A 270 2.59 -26.26 -6.72
CA ASN A 270 1.75 -26.03 -5.53
C ASN A 270 2.52 -25.99 -4.18
N LEU A 271 3.76 -25.52 -4.19
CA LEU A 271 4.64 -25.50 -3.02
C LEU A 271 4.39 -24.33 -2.07
N LEU A 272 3.54 -23.37 -2.46
CA LEU A 272 3.15 -22.21 -1.65
C LEU A 272 1.81 -22.43 -0.95
N SER A 273 1.80 -22.30 0.39
CA SER A 273 0.57 -22.36 1.17
C SER A 273 -0.45 -21.31 0.75
N ASP A 274 -1.73 -21.69 0.71
CA ASP A 274 -2.85 -20.78 0.51
C ASP A 274 -3.00 -19.70 1.59
N SER A 275 -2.41 -19.96 2.76
CA SER A 275 -2.36 -19.03 3.89
C SER A 275 -1.12 -18.11 3.84
N GLN A 276 -0.23 -18.28 2.87
CA GLN A 276 0.86 -17.34 2.63
C GLN A 276 0.35 -16.16 1.81
N PHE A 277 0.29 -14.97 2.41
CA PHE A 277 -0.20 -13.76 1.72
C PHE A 277 0.91 -12.78 1.38
N GLY A 278 1.96 -12.72 2.21
CA GLY A 278 3.10 -11.85 1.99
C GLY A 278 3.82 -12.21 0.69
N PHE A 279 4.18 -11.19 -0.09
CA PHE A 279 5.01 -11.30 -1.30
C PHE A 279 4.45 -12.21 -2.42
N ARG A 280 3.14 -12.50 -2.42
CA ARG A 280 2.44 -13.23 -3.47
C ARG A 280 1.62 -12.29 -4.36
N SER A 281 1.60 -12.58 -5.66
CA SER A 281 0.72 -11.88 -6.60
C SER A 281 -0.75 -12.13 -6.26
N GLY A 282 -1.60 -11.11 -6.39
CA GLY A 282 -3.04 -11.21 -6.14
C GLY A 282 -3.46 -11.40 -4.67
N ARG A 283 -2.53 -11.56 -3.74
CA ARG A 283 -2.80 -11.68 -2.29
C ARG A 283 -2.43 -10.36 -1.61
N SER A 284 -3.42 -9.61 -1.14
CA SER A 284 -3.22 -8.31 -0.48
C SER A 284 -3.48 -8.40 1.02
N TYR A 285 -2.99 -7.40 1.77
CA TYR A 285 -3.33 -7.22 3.19
C TYR A 285 -4.84 -7.21 3.43
N GLN A 286 -5.62 -6.66 2.49
CA GLN A 286 -7.08 -6.62 2.59
C GLN A 286 -7.67 -8.03 2.66
N TYR A 287 -7.18 -8.93 1.81
CA TYR A 287 -7.63 -10.31 1.76
C TYR A 287 -7.21 -11.10 3.00
N THR A 288 -5.98 -10.90 3.49
CA THR A 288 -5.51 -11.48 4.75
C THR A 288 -6.34 -11.03 5.93
N PHE A 289 -6.55 -9.72 6.08
CA PHE A 289 -7.31 -9.15 7.17
C PHE A 289 -8.75 -9.66 7.18
N LEU A 290 -9.39 -9.71 6.00
CA LEU A 290 -10.74 -10.22 5.85
C LEU A 290 -10.85 -11.67 6.34
N ARG A 291 -9.94 -12.55 5.91
CA ARG A 291 -9.91 -13.95 6.35
C ARG A 291 -9.73 -14.05 7.87
N LEU A 292 -8.79 -13.30 8.45
CA LEU A 292 -8.56 -13.30 9.90
C LEU A 292 -9.78 -12.79 10.67
N TYR A 293 -10.44 -11.72 10.19
CA TYR A 293 -11.64 -11.21 10.82
C TYR A 293 -12.79 -12.23 10.80
N VAL A 294 -13.03 -12.87 9.66
CA VAL A 294 -14.08 -13.90 9.49
C VAL A 294 -13.78 -15.13 10.35
N ALA A 295 -12.52 -15.55 10.44
CA ALA A 295 -12.13 -16.77 11.14
C ALA A 295 -12.01 -16.58 12.66
N LEU A 296 -11.47 -15.45 13.12
CA LEU A 296 -11.11 -15.26 14.53
C LEU A 296 -12.08 -14.35 15.28
N VAL A 297 -12.62 -13.32 14.64
CA VAL A 297 -13.45 -12.31 15.35
C VAL A 297 -14.93 -12.62 15.19
N ARG A 298 -15.37 -12.88 13.95
CA ARG A 298 -16.78 -13.10 13.61
C ARG A 298 -17.45 -14.20 14.45
N PRO A 299 -16.83 -15.37 14.71
CA PRO A 299 -17.48 -16.41 15.51
C PRO A 299 -17.84 -15.94 16.91
N HIS A 300 -17.00 -15.14 17.56
CA HIS A 300 -17.29 -14.60 18.89
C HIS A 300 -18.47 -13.63 18.90
N VAL A 301 -18.65 -12.85 17.84
CA VAL A 301 -19.75 -11.88 17.75
C VAL A 301 -21.08 -12.53 17.32
N GLU A 302 -21.02 -13.72 16.72
CA GLU A 302 -22.18 -14.50 16.30
C GLU A 302 -22.56 -15.59 17.32
N TYR A 303 -21.66 -15.90 18.26
CA TYR A 303 -21.88 -16.89 19.30
C TYR A 303 -23.12 -16.55 20.14
N GLY A 304 -24.00 -17.54 20.33
CA GLY A 304 -25.18 -17.40 21.17
C GLY A 304 -26.27 -16.48 20.61
N ASN A 305 -26.20 -16.05 19.35
CA ASN A 305 -27.18 -15.13 18.76
C ASN A 305 -28.65 -15.61 18.85
N THR A 306 -28.88 -16.93 18.82
CA THR A 306 -30.22 -17.52 18.97
C THR A 306 -30.78 -17.30 20.39
N ILE A 307 -29.90 -17.39 21.41
CA ILE A 307 -30.24 -17.22 22.83
C ILE A 307 -30.31 -15.73 23.18
N TRP A 308 -29.27 -14.97 22.85
CA TRP A 308 -29.17 -13.54 23.13
C TRP A 308 -29.20 -12.74 21.83
N TYR A 309 -30.33 -12.07 21.59
CA TYR A 309 -30.53 -11.21 20.42
C TYR A 309 -30.67 -9.75 20.88
N PRO A 310 -29.79 -8.82 20.47
CA PRO A 310 -29.90 -7.43 20.90
C PRO A 310 -31.13 -6.77 20.25
N HIS A 311 -31.97 -6.13 21.06
CA HIS A 311 -33.19 -5.46 20.60
C HIS A 311 -33.11 -3.93 20.69
N LEU A 312 -32.33 -3.41 21.65
CA LEU A 312 -32.13 -1.97 21.75
C LEU A 312 -31.19 -1.52 20.65
N LYS A 313 -31.52 -0.40 20.00
CA LYS A 313 -30.69 0.17 18.93
C LYS A 313 -29.25 0.40 19.40
N LYS A 314 -29.06 0.76 20.67
CA LYS A 314 -27.74 0.95 21.29
C LYS A 314 -26.89 -0.33 21.26
N ASP A 315 -27.48 -1.49 21.56
CA ASP A 315 -26.77 -2.77 21.64
C ASP A 315 -26.52 -3.34 20.24
N ILE A 316 -27.49 -3.21 19.33
CA ILE A 316 -27.31 -3.54 17.91
C ILE A 316 -26.15 -2.74 17.33
N ASN A 317 -26.12 -1.43 17.59
CA ASN A 317 -25.03 -0.56 17.15
C ASN A 317 -23.70 -0.90 17.83
N ALA A 318 -23.71 -1.31 19.11
CA ALA A 318 -22.49 -1.72 19.82
C ALA A 318 -21.86 -2.95 19.17
N VAL A 319 -22.67 -3.94 18.81
CA VAL A 319 -22.21 -5.13 18.09
C VAL A 319 -21.72 -4.76 16.68
N GLU A 320 -22.52 -4.00 15.93
CA GLU A 320 -22.15 -3.59 14.56
C GLU A 320 -20.86 -2.75 14.53
N LYS A 321 -20.59 -1.95 15.57
CA LYS A 321 -19.35 -1.17 15.73
C LYS A 321 -18.09 -2.03 15.69
N VAL A 322 -18.16 -3.31 16.09
CA VAL A 322 -17.02 -4.23 15.97
C VAL A 322 -16.63 -4.42 14.50
N GLN A 323 -17.61 -4.73 13.63
CA GLN A 323 -17.36 -4.85 12.19
C GLN A 323 -17.02 -3.50 11.55
N MET A 324 -17.66 -2.40 11.97
CA MET A 324 -17.32 -1.06 11.48
C MET A 324 -15.88 -0.68 11.78
N ARG A 325 -15.38 -0.99 12.99
CA ARG A 325 -13.98 -0.76 13.38
C ARG A 325 -13.04 -1.68 12.61
N ALA A 326 -13.36 -2.97 12.49
CA ALA A 326 -12.55 -3.92 11.73
C ALA A 326 -12.36 -3.46 10.27
N THR A 327 -13.45 -3.11 9.57
CA THR A 327 -13.37 -2.63 8.19
C THR A 327 -12.61 -1.30 8.03
N LYS A 328 -12.52 -0.47 9.09
CA LYS A 328 -11.70 0.76 9.09
C LYS A 328 -10.20 0.51 9.21
N LEU A 329 -9.77 -0.67 9.67
CA LEU A 329 -8.35 -1.03 9.79
C LEU A 329 -7.70 -1.30 8.43
N ILE A 330 -8.48 -1.41 7.36
CA ILE A 330 -8.00 -1.59 5.99
C ILE A 330 -7.68 -0.21 5.40
N PRO A 331 -6.39 0.16 5.23
CA PRO A 331 -6.01 1.54 4.88
C PRO A 331 -6.61 2.02 3.56
N ASP A 332 -6.70 1.14 2.57
CA ASP A 332 -7.11 1.50 1.21
C ASP A 332 -8.59 1.87 1.10
N ILE A 333 -9.45 1.31 1.98
CA ILE A 333 -10.91 1.54 1.94
C ILE A 333 -11.43 2.28 3.18
N ARG A 334 -10.55 2.68 4.11
CA ARG A 334 -10.95 3.33 5.38
C ARG A 334 -11.78 4.61 5.20
N HIS A 335 -11.58 5.28 4.07
CA HIS A 335 -12.21 6.55 3.71
C HIS A 335 -13.64 6.36 3.18
N LEU A 336 -13.99 5.16 2.72
CA LEU A 336 -15.34 4.84 2.23
C LEU A 336 -16.35 4.79 3.38
N SER A 337 -17.62 4.96 3.02
CA SER A 337 -18.75 4.74 3.92
C SER A 337 -18.77 3.29 4.45
N TYR A 338 -19.45 3.04 5.56
CA TYR A 338 -19.53 1.67 6.08
C TYR A 338 -20.17 0.71 5.07
N GLU A 339 -21.25 1.14 4.41
CA GLU A 339 -21.97 0.35 3.42
C GLU A 339 -21.11 0.04 2.20
N ASP A 340 -20.34 1.00 1.70
CA ASP A 340 -19.44 0.77 0.56
C ASP A 340 -18.28 -0.15 0.95
N ARG A 341 -17.74 -0.03 2.16
CA ARG A 341 -16.74 -0.98 2.66
C ARG A 341 -17.29 -2.41 2.69
N LEU A 342 -18.54 -2.60 3.09
CA LEU A 342 -19.18 -3.92 3.08
C LEU A 342 -19.32 -4.48 1.66
N LYS A 343 -19.72 -3.65 0.69
CA LYS A 343 -19.80 -4.06 -0.73
C LYS A 343 -18.44 -4.47 -1.29
N VAL A 344 -17.40 -3.66 -1.06
CA VAL A 344 -16.03 -3.95 -1.53
C VAL A 344 -15.49 -5.24 -0.93
N LEU A 345 -15.72 -5.47 0.38
CA LEU A 345 -15.27 -6.67 1.07
C LEU A 345 -16.19 -7.88 0.87
N LYS A 346 -17.33 -7.71 0.19
CA LYS A 346 -18.41 -8.69 0.08
C LYS A 346 -18.81 -9.24 1.46
N LEU A 347 -18.94 -8.35 2.44
CA LEU A 347 -19.32 -8.68 3.80
C LEU A 347 -20.78 -8.32 4.09
N PRO A 348 -21.61 -9.25 4.57
CA PRO A 348 -22.92 -8.91 5.11
C PRO A 348 -22.78 -8.14 6.43
N SER A 349 -23.78 -7.31 6.75
CA SER A 349 -23.86 -6.66 8.06
C SER A 349 -24.02 -7.70 9.18
N LEU A 350 -23.58 -7.38 10.39
CA LEU A 350 -23.79 -8.31 11.53
C LEU A 350 -25.28 -8.45 11.84
N THR A 351 -26.08 -7.41 11.61
CA THR A 351 -27.54 -7.49 11.71
C THR A 351 -28.15 -8.51 10.76
N HIS A 352 -27.72 -8.52 9.50
CA HIS A 352 -28.16 -9.52 8.53
C HIS A 352 -27.71 -10.92 8.94
N ARG A 353 -26.44 -11.07 9.35
CA ARG A 353 -25.87 -12.35 9.82
C ARG A 353 -26.65 -12.95 10.99
N ARG A 354 -27.10 -12.12 11.94
CA ARG A 354 -27.93 -12.58 13.06
C ARG A 354 -29.28 -13.15 12.61
N ARG A 355 -29.97 -12.46 11.71
CA ARG A 355 -31.24 -12.98 11.15
C ARG A 355 -31.02 -14.29 10.39
N ARG A 356 -29.94 -14.37 9.60
CA ARG A 356 -29.52 -15.60 8.93
C ARG A 356 -29.28 -16.75 9.92
N GLY A 357 -28.61 -16.48 11.04
CA GLY A 357 -28.37 -17.46 12.10
C GLY A 357 -29.66 -18.00 12.71
N ASP A 358 -30.63 -17.12 13.00
CA ASP A 358 -31.94 -17.55 13.51
C ASP A 358 -32.68 -18.44 12.48
N MET A 359 -32.64 -18.11 11.19
CA MET A 359 -33.30 -18.91 10.15
C MET A 359 -32.66 -20.30 10.01
N ILE A 360 -31.33 -20.38 10.10
CA ILE A 360 -30.61 -21.67 10.11
C ILE A 360 -31.00 -22.50 11.32
N GLN A 361 -31.10 -21.89 12.51
CA GLN A 361 -31.51 -22.62 13.70
C GLN A 361 -32.95 -23.13 13.59
N ALA A 362 -33.86 -22.31 13.06
CA ALA A 362 -35.25 -22.72 12.83
C ALA A 362 -35.33 -23.89 11.85
N PHE A 363 -34.58 -23.85 10.75
CA PHE A 363 -34.49 -24.94 9.78
C PHE A 363 -34.01 -26.24 10.43
N LYS A 364 -32.93 -26.16 11.21
CA LYS A 364 -32.38 -27.34 11.87
C LYS A 364 -33.38 -27.99 12.84
N ILE A 365 -34.07 -27.18 13.64
CA ILE A 365 -35.09 -27.67 14.58
C ILE A 365 -36.25 -28.32 13.82
N LEU A 366 -36.81 -27.64 12.81
CA LEU A 366 -37.99 -28.12 12.07
C LEU A 366 -37.71 -29.38 11.23
N LYS A 367 -36.48 -29.55 10.74
CA LYS A 367 -36.07 -30.70 9.93
C LYS A 367 -35.42 -31.83 10.75
N GLY A 368 -35.36 -31.71 12.07
CA GLY A 368 -34.81 -32.76 12.94
C GLY A 368 -33.28 -32.91 12.87
N PHE A 369 -32.55 -31.85 12.54
CA PHE A 369 -31.08 -31.82 12.61
C PHE A 369 -30.54 -31.45 14.01
N GLU A 370 -31.43 -31.13 14.95
CA GLU A 370 -31.11 -30.93 16.37
C GLU A 370 -31.90 -31.96 17.18
N ASP A 371 -31.33 -32.42 18.29
CA ASP A 371 -31.97 -33.35 19.22
C ASP A 371 -33.01 -32.63 20.12
N ILE A 372 -33.91 -31.90 19.48
CA ILE A 372 -34.92 -31.08 20.13
C ILE A 372 -36.19 -31.13 19.28
N SER A 373 -37.30 -31.55 19.88
CA SER A 373 -38.62 -31.53 19.24
C SER A 373 -39.02 -30.10 18.86
N TYR A 374 -39.42 -29.92 17.60
CA TYR A 374 -39.80 -28.60 17.09
C TYR A 374 -41.09 -28.08 17.73
N GLU A 375 -41.96 -28.98 18.19
CA GLU A 375 -43.22 -28.68 18.87
C GLU A 375 -43.01 -27.89 20.16
N ARG A 376 -41.81 -27.98 20.78
CA ARG A 376 -41.43 -27.16 21.93
C ARG A 376 -41.31 -25.66 21.59
N PHE A 377 -41.05 -25.34 20.33
CA PHE A 377 -40.78 -23.97 19.87
C PHE A 377 -41.83 -23.46 18.90
N PHE A 378 -42.39 -24.33 18.06
CA PHE A 378 -43.16 -23.96 16.89
C PHE A 378 -44.39 -24.84 16.72
N THR A 379 -45.46 -24.25 16.19
CA THR A 379 -46.64 -24.97 15.72
C THR A 379 -46.71 -24.82 14.22
N VAL A 380 -46.65 -25.93 13.48
CA VAL A 380 -46.77 -25.93 12.02
C VAL A 380 -48.25 -25.88 11.63
N ILE A 381 -48.61 -24.99 10.70
CA ILE A 381 -49.98 -24.89 10.17
C ILE A 381 -49.98 -25.44 8.75
N SER A 382 -50.93 -26.32 8.45
CA SER A 382 -51.29 -26.66 7.07
C SER A 382 -52.24 -25.60 6.52
N THR A 383 -51.78 -24.85 5.51
CA THR A 383 -52.64 -23.89 4.80
C THR A 383 -52.77 -24.34 3.35
N ASN A 384 -54.01 -24.45 2.84
CA ASN A 384 -54.32 -24.77 1.43
C ASN A 384 -54.06 -23.60 0.46
N THR A 385 -53.48 -22.49 0.92
CA THR A 385 -53.20 -21.30 0.10
C THR A 385 -51.72 -21.17 -0.23
N ARG A 386 -51.42 -20.49 -1.35
CA ARG A 386 -50.10 -20.35 -2.00
C ARG A 386 -48.95 -20.15 -0.99
N GLY A 387 -48.03 -21.13 -0.90
CA GLY A 387 -46.88 -21.11 0.00
C GLY A 387 -46.24 -22.49 0.21
N HIS A 388 -45.28 -22.60 1.13
CA HIS A 388 -44.66 -23.87 1.53
C HIS A 388 -45.42 -24.55 2.69
N ASN A 389 -45.34 -25.88 2.80
CA ASN A 389 -46.06 -26.68 3.80
C ASN A 389 -45.50 -26.62 5.24
N TRP A 390 -44.54 -25.72 5.49
CA TRP A 390 -43.84 -25.58 6.77
C TRP A 390 -44.10 -24.22 7.42
N LYS A 391 -45.29 -23.65 7.20
CA LYS A 391 -45.68 -22.36 7.77
C LYS A 391 -45.82 -22.49 9.28
N LEU A 392 -45.34 -21.48 10.00
CA LEU A 392 -45.38 -21.44 11.44
C LEU A 392 -46.53 -20.56 11.90
N ALA A 393 -47.31 -21.06 12.86
CA ALA A 393 -48.30 -20.27 13.59
C ALA A 393 -47.59 -19.14 14.32
N LYS A 394 -48.19 -17.94 14.29
CA LYS A 394 -47.74 -16.80 15.08
C LYS A 394 -48.74 -16.51 16.20
N PRO A 395 -48.53 -17.07 17.41
CA PRO A 395 -49.37 -16.77 18.56
C PRO A 395 -49.42 -15.26 18.83
N ARG A 396 -50.60 -14.76 19.23
CA ARG A 396 -50.70 -13.40 19.79
C ARG A 396 -49.95 -13.36 21.11
N CYS A 397 -49.21 -12.29 21.34
CA CYS A 397 -48.48 -12.09 22.58
C CYS A 397 -48.58 -10.62 23.00
N ASN A 398 -48.86 -10.40 24.29
CA ASN A 398 -49.17 -9.08 24.84
C ASN A 398 -47.94 -8.37 25.43
N THR A 399 -46.78 -9.05 25.50
CA THR A 399 -45.55 -8.48 26.04
C THR A 399 -44.47 -8.33 24.97
N SER A 400 -43.76 -7.19 25.04
CA SER A 400 -42.62 -6.92 24.17
C SER A 400 -41.48 -7.93 24.36
N PHE A 401 -41.36 -8.53 25.54
CA PHE A 401 -40.39 -9.59 25.83
C PHE A 401 -40.69 -10.88 25.05
N ARG A 402 -41.95 -11.33 25.00
CA ARG A 402 -42.31 -12.55 24.25
C ARG A 402 -42.16 -12.36 22.75
N LEU A 403 -42.46 -11.17 22.22
CA LEU A 403 -42.24 -10.81 20.81
C LEU A 403 -40.79 -10.98 20.35
N ARG A 404 -39.85 -10.87 21.29
CA ARG A 404 -38.41 -10.88 21.08
C ARG A 404 -37.76 -12.26 21.21
N HIS A 405 -38.52 -13.22 21.74
CA HIS A 405 -38.06 -14.60 21.91
C HIS A 405 -37.80 -15.25 20.55
N PHE A 406 -36.80 -16.15 20.47
CA PHE A 406 -36.39 -16.81 19.23
C PHE A 406 -37.60 -17.41 18.46
N SER A 407 -38.43 -18.18 19.17
CA SER A 407 -39.61 -18.84 18.61
C SER A 407 -40.67 -17.88 18.07
N GLN A 408 -40.66 -16.60 18.46
CA GLN A 408 -41.65 -15.61 18.02
C GLN A 408 -41.09 -14.66 16.95
N ARG A 409 -39.84 -14.20 17.12
CA ARG A 409 -39.23 -13.20 16.24
C ARG A 409 -38.94 -13.75 14.83
N ILE A 410 -38.66 -15.04 14.73
CA ILE A 410 -38.25 -15.67 13.47
C ILE A 410 -39.42 -16.01 12.54
N ILE A 411 -40.64 -16.09 13.05
CA ILE A 411 -41.80 -16.62 12.32
C ILE A 411 -42.08 -15.85 11.03
N ASN A 412 -42.01 -14.52 11.09
CA ASN A 412 -42.25 -13.68 9.91
C ASN A 412 -41.19 -13.91 8.83
N ASP A 413 -39.92 -13.89 9.22
CA ASP A 413 -38.80 -14.10 8.30
C ASP A 413 -38.87 -15.51 7.71
N TRP A 414 -39.16 -16.53 8.51
CA TRP A 414 -39.35 -17.92 8.09
C TRP A 414 -40.51 -18.07 7.10
N ASN A 415 -41.68 -17.55 7.44
CA ASN A 415 -42.87 -17.66 6.58
C ASN A 415 -42.71 -16.89 5.27
N ASN A 416 -41.80 -15.92 5.17
CA ASN A 416 -41.55 -15.22 3.92
C ASN A 416 -40.55 -15.95 3.01
N LEU A 417 -39.93 -17.05 3.47
CA LEU A 417 -39.01 -17.83 2.64
C LEU A 417 -39.75 -18.58 1.53
N PRO A 418 -39.12 -18.74 0.36
CA PRO A 418 -39.72 -19.43 -0.77
C PRO A 418 -39.59 -20.95 -0.60
N VAL A 419 -40.40 -21.69 -1.35
CA VAL A 419 -40.53 -23.16 -1.22
C VAL A 419 -39.19 -23.85 -1.48
N GLU A 420 -38.43 -23.35 -2.46
CA GLU A 420 -37.16 -23.91 -2.88
C GLU A 420 -36.14 -23.89 -1.74
N VAL A 421 -36.07 -22.79 -0.99
CA VAL A 421 -35.15 -22.65 0.16
C VAL A 421 -35.53 -23.65 1.25
N ILE A 422 -36.81 -23.75 1.62
CA ILE A 422 -37.29 -24.61 2.72
C ILE A 422 -37.24 -26.11 2.36
N SER A 423 -37.35 -26.43 1.06
CA SER A 423 -37.24 -27.81 0.55
C SER A 423 -35.83 -28.38 0.60
N SER A 424 -34.82 -27.58 0.97
CA SER A 424 -33.43 -28.01 1.12
C SER A 424 -33.32 -29.27 1.99
N LYS A 425 -32.56 -30.27 1.50
CA LYS A 425 -32.37 -31.56 2.18
C LYS A 425 -31.26 -31.54 3.23
N THR A 426 -30.34 -30.58 3.17
CA THR A 426 -29.21 -30.47 4.09
C THR A 426 -29.08 -29.05 4.60
N VAL A 427 -28.45 -28.90 5.76
CA VAL A 427 -28.17 -27.57 6.36
C VAL A 427 -27.29 -26.73 5.43
N GLU A 428 -26.36 -27.34 4.70
CA GLU A 428 -25.49 -26.62 3.76
C GLU A 428 -26.25 -26.15 2.52
N ALA A 429 -27.13 -26.98 1.94
CA ALA A 429 -27.99 -26.57 0.84
C ALA A 429 -28.92 -25.41 1.25
N PHE A 430 -29.43 -25.44 2.49
CA PHE A 430 -30.25 -24.35 3.05
C PHE A 430 -29.45 -23.05 3.18
N LYS A 431 -28.23 -23.11 3.72
CA LYS A 431 -27.32 -21.95 3.82
C LYS A 431 -27.01 -21.32 2.45
N ILE A 432 -26.76 -22.13 1.43
CA ILE A 432 -26.49 -21.61 0.08
C ILE A 432 -27.75 -20.97 -0.51
N SER A 433 -28.92 -21.60 -0.33
CA SER A 433 -30.19 -21.13 -0.89
C SER A 433 -30.65 -19.83 -0.23
N ILE A 434 -30.49 -19.69 1.08
CA ILE A 434 -30.84 -18.47 1.80
C ILE A 434 -29.92 -17.30 1.43
N ASP A 435 -28.63 -17.58 1.19
CA ASP A 435 -27.65 -16.57 0.76
C ASP A 435 -27.86 -16.12 -0.70
N ARG A 436 -28.60 -16.88 -1.51
CA ARG A 436 -29.01 -16.48 -2.86
C ARG A 436 -30.32 -15.70 -2.88
N HIS A 437 -31.21 -15.98 -1.91
CA HIS A 437 -32.52 -15.36 -1.82
C HIS A 437 -32.46 -13.93 -1.24
N TRP A 438 -31.35 -13.58 -0.60
CA TRP A 438 -31.17 -12.34 0.15
C TRP A 438 -29.90 -11.61 -0.27
#